data_AF-W9S4F2-F1
#
_entry.id   AF-W9S4F2-F1
#
_cell.length_a   1.000
_cell.length_b   1.000
_cell.length_c   1.000
_cell.angle_alpha   90.00
_cell.angle_beta   90.00
_cell.angle_gamma   90.00
#
_symmetry.space_group_name_H-M   'P 1'
#
loop_
_entity.id
_entity.type
_entity.pdbx_description
1 polymer ?
#
loop_
_entity_poly.entity_id
_entity_poly.type
_entity_poly.pdbx_seq_one_letter_code
_entity_poly.pdbx_strand_id
1 'polypeptide(L)' 'MERPTLADNYEYVMQGKLYRIAKGSGHHGKAEIDASFGGLLMMLKGDPSYFKKYELDQRLFLLIRKV' A
#
# COMPACT_ATOMS: atom_id res chain seq x y z
N MET A 1 -17.22 24.07 -9.64
CA MET A 1 -16.65 23.76 -8.31
C MET A 1 -16.13 22.34 -8.38
N GLU A 2 -14.88 22.12 -7.99
CA GLU A 2 -14.28 20.78 -7.96
C GLU A 2 -14.86 19.97 -6.79
N ARG A 3 -14.97 18.65 -6.98
CA ARG A 3 -15.49 17.74 -5.95
C ARG A 3 -14.38 17.49 -4.91
N PRO A 4 -14.65 17.65 -3.60
CA PRO A 4 -13.65 17.39 -2.57
C PRO A 4 -13.23 15.91 -2.57
N THR A 5 -11.95 15.66 -2.29
CA THR A 5 -11.33 14.34 -2.32
C THR A 5 -10.57 14.04 -1.02
N LEU A 6 -10.16 12.78 -0.84
CA LEU A 6 -9.27 12.42 0.27
C LEU A 6 -7.92 13.11 0.17
N ALA A 7 -7.41 13.37 -1.05
CA ALA A 7 -6.11 13.97 -1.29
C ALA A 7 -5.97 15.36 -0.66
N ASP A 8 -7.07 16.11 -0.56
CA ASP A 8 -7.11 17.48 -0.05
C ASP A 8 -6.65 17.58 1.43
N ASN A 9 -6.63 16.45 2.16
CA ASN A 9 -6.23 16.38 3.56
C ASN A 9 -4.79 15.85 3.78
N TYR A 10 -4.01 15.64 2.72
CA TYR A 10 -2.67 15.07 2.77
C TYR A 10 -1.67 15.91 1.99
N GLU A 11 -0.43 15.96 2.47
CA GLU A 11 0.63 16.77 1.88
C GLU A 11 1.31 16.08 0.69
N TYR A 12 1.17 14.76 0.61
CA TYR A 12 1.81 13.94 -0.41
C TYR A 12 0.88 12.84 -0.89
N VAL A 13 0.76 12.71 -2.21
CA VAL A 13 -0.08 11.70 -2.86
C VAL A 13 0.66 11.07 -4.03
N MET A 14 0.67 9.74 -4.10
CA MET A 14 1.20 9.00 -5.25
C MET A 14 0.27 7.87 -5.66
N GLN A 15 0.19 7.61 -6.96
CA GLN A 15 -0.47 6.43 -7.52
C GLN A 15 0.57 5.37 -7.88
N GLY A 16 0.26 4.12 -7.58
CA GLY A 16 1.16 3.00 -7.81
C GLY A 16 0.41 1.69 -8.00
N LYS A 17 1.18 0.61 -8.11
CA LYS A 17 0.66 -0.74 -8.29
C LYS A 17 1.34 -1.71 -7.32
N LEU A 18 0.55 -2.58 -6.71
CA LEU A 18 1.06 -3.73 -5.98
C LEU A 18 1.61 -4.76 -6.97
N TYR A 19 2.85 -5.20 -6.78
CA TYR A 19 3.49 -6.15 -7.71
C TYR A 19 3.98 -7.44 -7.04
N ARG A 20 4.05 -7.48 -5.70
CA ARG A 20 4.42 -8.70 -4.96
C ARG A 20 3.61 -8.82 -3.67
N ILE A 21 3.18 -10.04 -3.40
CA ILE A 21 2.59 -10.46 -2.13
C ILE A 21 3.33 -11.72 -1.68
N ALA A 22 3.95 -11.68 -0.52
CA ALA A 22 4.58 -12.83 0.11
C ALA A 22 3.89 -13.14 1.44
N LYS A 23 3.46 -14.39 1.61
CA LYS A 23 2.90 -14.89 2.86
C LYS A 23 4.02 -15.59 3.63
N GLY A 24 4.28 -15.15 4.87
CA GLY A 24 5.23 -15.83 5.73
C GLY A 24 4.76 -17.26 6.03
N SER A 25 5.67 -18.23 6.01
CA SER A 25 5.38 -19.62 6.34
C SER A 25 5.30 -19.81 7.87
N GLY A 26 4.19 -20.39 8.36
CA GLY A 26 3.98 -20.76 9.78
C GLY A 26 3.00 -19.87 10.55
N HIS A 27 2.59 -20.31 11.75
CA HIS A 27 1.60 -19.64 12.61
C HIS A 27 2.01 -18.23 13.11
N HIS A 28 3.26 -17.83 12.91
CA HIS A 28 3.81 -16.51 13.24
C HIS A 28 4.42 -15.78 12.02
N GLY A 29 4.16 -16.28 10.81
CA GLY A 29 4.73 -15.71 9.58
C GLY A 29 4.20 -14.30 9.33
N LYS A 30 5.07 -13.29 9.32
CA LYS A 30 4.71 -11.95 8.85
C LYS A 30 4.44 -12.00 7.34
N ALA A 31 3.39 -11.35 6.88
CA ALA A 31 3.16 -11.12 5.47
C ALA A 31 3.91 -9.87 5.01
N GLU A 32 4.32 -9.88 3.76
CA GLU A 32 5.01 -8.77 3.09
C GLU A 32 4.27 -8.45 1.79
N ILE A 33 4.07 -7.17 1.52
CA ILE A 33 3.57 -6.69 0.23
C ILE A 33 4.52 -5.63 -0.31
N ASP A 34 4.76 -5.65 -1.61
CA ASP A 34 5.57 -4.65 -2.30
C ASP A 34 4.74 -3.91 -3.35
N ALA A 35 4.89 -2.59 -3.35
CA ALA A 35 4.25 -1.68 -4.27
C ALA A 35 5.30 -0.82 -4.99
N SER A 36 4.99 -0.44 -6.24
CA SER A 36 5.79 0.48 -7.03
C SER A 36 4.96 1.71 -7.40
N PHE A 37 5.50 2.89 -7.13
CA PHE A 37 4.92 4.19 -7.43
C PHE A 37 5.81 4.88 -8.47
N GLY A 38 5.66 4.50 -9.74
CA GLY A 38 6.47 5.07 -10.83
C GLY A 38 7.97 4.77 -10.75
N GLY A 39 8.36 3.63 -10.16
CA GLY A 39 9.75 3.24 -9.92
C GLY A 39 10.21 3.44 -8.47
N LEU A 40 9.44 4.17 -7.65
CA LEU A 40 9.66 4.25 -6.21
C LEU A 40 9.08 3.00 -5.53
N LEU A 41 9.94 2.22 -4.88
CA LEU A 41 9.56 0.95 -4.26
C LEU A 41 9.17 1.16 -2.79
N MET A 42 8.10 0.48 -2.37
CA MET A 42 7.64 0.42 -0.99
C MET A 42 7.42 -1.03 -0.58
N MET A 43 7.88 -1.41 0.61
CA MET A 43 7.64 -2.70 1.22
C MET A 43 6.91 -2.51 2.56
N LEU A 44 5.77 -3.18 2.73
CA LEU A 44 5.03 -3.22 3.98
C LEU A 44 5.05 -4.64 4.54
N LYS A 45 5.42 -4.77 5.81
CA LYS A 45 5.51 -6.04 6.52
C LYS A 45 4.72 -6.00 7.82
N GLY A 46 3.95 -7.03 8.10
CA GLY A 46 3.17 -7.09 9.34
C GLY A 46 2.36 -8.38 9.50
N ASP A 47 1.36 -8.31 10.37
CA ASP A 47 0.45 -9.43 10.59
C ASP A 47 -0.38 -9.74 9.33
N PRO A 48 -0.47 -11.01 8.89
CA PRO A 48 -1.21 -11.40 7.69
C PRO A 48 -2.67 -10.94 7.64
N SER A 49 -3.32 -10.73 8.79
CA SER A 49 -4.72 -10.27 8.87
C SER A 49 -4.92 -8.90 8.19
N TYR A 50 -3.93 -8.01 8.26
CA TYR A 50 -3.98 -6.70 7.59
C TYR A 50 -3.83 -6.81 6.08
N PHE A 51 -3.24 -7.89 5.57
CA PHE A 51 -2.91 -8.04 4.15
C PHE A 51 -3.91 -8.87 3.35
N LYS A 52 -4.95 -9.42 4.01
CA LYS A 52 -5.96 -10.30 3.38
C LYS A 52 -6.73 -9.66 2.21
N LYS A 53 -6.80 -8.32 2.18
CA LYS A 53 -7.56 -7.55 1.18
C LYS A 53 -6.72 -7.09 -0.01
N TYR A 54 -5.41 -7.35 -0.02
CA TYR A 54 -4.56 -6.94 -1.12
C TYR A 54 -4.49 -8.02 -2.19
N GLU A 55 -4.52 -7.58 -3.43
CA GLU A 55 -4.43 -8.43 -4.61
C GLU A 55 -3.27 -7.99 -5.50
N LEU A 56 -2.69 -8.96 -6.23
CA LEU A 56 -1.63 -8.64 -7.19
C LEU A 56 -2.20 -7.70 -8.27
N ASP A 57 -1.35 -6.81 -8.79
CA ASP A 57 -1.71 -5.79 -9.78
C ASP A 57 -2.76 -4.75 -9.33
N GLN A 58 -3.14 -4.76 -8.06
CA GLN A 58 -4.04 -3.76 -7.50
C GLN A 58 -3.42 -2.36 -7.59
N ARG A 59 -4.20 -1.39 -8.08
CA ARG A 59 -3.83 0.03 -8.08
C ARG A 59 -4.07 0.63 -6.70
N LEU A 60 -3.07 1.35 -6.20
CA LEU A 60 -3.08 1.93 -4.87
C LEU A 60 -2.80 3.43 -4.94
N PHE A 61 -3.40 4.19 -4.04
CA PHE A 61 -3.03 5.56 -3.73
C PHE A 61 -2.34 5.59 -2.37
N LEU A 62 -1.12 6.11 -2.33
CA LEU A 62 -0.38 6.41 -1.10
C LEU A 62 -0.66 7.86 -0.72
N LEU A 63 -1.19 8.09 0.48
CA LEU A 63 -1.46 9.41 1.04
C LEU A 63 -0.66 9.58 2.34
N ILE A 64 0.18 10.61 2.42
CA ILE A 64 1.02 10.90 3.58
C ILE A 64 0.81 12.35 4.02
N ARG A 65 0.73 12.56 5.34
CA ARG A 65 0.73 13.86 5.98
C ARG A 65 1.65 13.83 7.18
N LYS A 66 2.31 14.94 7.47
CA LYS A 66 3.06 15.13 8.71
C LYS A 66 2.11 15.17 9.92
N VAL A 67 2.59 14.68 11.06
CA VAL A 67 1.91 14.74 12.38
C VAL A 67 2.52 15.86 13.20
#